data_AF-A0A3A4PP76-F1
#
_entry.id   AF-A0A3A4PP76-F1
#
_cell.length_a   1.000
_cell.length_b   1.000
_cell.length_c   1.000
_cell.angle_alpha   90.00
_cell.angle_beta   90.00
_cell.angle_gamma   90.00
#
_symmetry.space_group_name_H-M   'P 1'
#
loop_
_entity.id
_entity.type
_entity.pdbx_description
1 polymer ?
#
loop_
_entity_poly.entity_id
_entity_poly.type
_entity_poly.pdbx_seq_one_letter_code
_entity_poly.pdbx_strand_id
1 'polypeptide(L)'
;MNRFGSTYNSLKERETFCRFLGESEEWLMERILAYAVKYDYTKYTSTLKEAWRMSIQGLSNPLIHAIRETEEIPELGADLNYQNDPIAAFGIEEARKHRARGIEIDMFLGLFKYYKQSYLDLVETADCKEEIRQYLSHFTRHFFDRIEIGFVAEWVKQSKEQETDDLKSQNRHLANEKNRN
;
A
#
# COMPACT_ATOMS: atom_id res chain seq x y z
N MET A 1 14.35 -11.53 -34.29
CA MET A 1 15.11 -12.79 -34.11
C MET A 1 15.09 -13.11 -32.62
N ASN A 2 14.57 -14.29 -32.24
CA ASN A 2 14.38 -14.83 -30.88
C ASN A 2 13.47 -14.09 -29.88
N ARG A 3 12.13 -14.23 -30.03
CA ARG A 3 11.14 -13.94 -28.97
C ARG A 3 10.59 -15.19 -28.24
N PHE A 4 10.97 -16.40 -28.64
CA PHE A 4 10.34 -17.61 -28.10
C PHE A 4 11.07 -18.26 -26.92
N GLY A 5 12.30 -17.83 -26.59
CA GLY A 5 13.06 -18.32 -25.43
C GLY A 5 13.05 -17.42 -24.19
N SER A 6 12.57 -16.17 -24.31
CA SER A 6 12.63 -15.16 -23.24
C SER A 6 11.43 -15.20 -22.31
N THR A 7 10.22 -15.44 -22.85
CA THR A 7 8.95 -15.32 -22.11
C THR A 7 8.64 -16.53 -21.23
N TYR A 8 9.15 -17.72 -21.59
CA TYR A 8 8.93 -18.93 -20.79
C TYR A 8 9.77 -18.94 -19.51
N ASN A 9 10.98 -18.35 -19.57
CA ASN A 9 11.85 -18.22 -18.40
C ASN A 9 11.29 -17.17 -17.43
N SER A 10 10.80 -16.04 -17.95
CA SER A 10 10.20 -14.98 -17.13
C SER A 10 8.94 -15.45 -16.39
N LEU A 11 8.07 -16.24 -17.02
CA LEU A 11 6.88 -16.77 -16.34
C LEU A 11 7.24 -17.72 -15.19
N LYS A 12 8.19 -18.64 -15.42
CA LYS A 12 8.64 -19.58 -14.38
C LYS A 12 9.32 -18.86 -13.22
N GLU A 13 10.15 -17.86 -13.52
CA GLU A 13 10.85 -17.06 -12.51
C GLU A 13 9.86 -16.21 -11.69
N ARG A 14 8.86 -15.59 -12.34
CA ARG A 14 7.76 -14.89 -11.64
C ARG A 14 6.94 -15.83 -10.76
N GLU A 15 6.58 -17.00 -11.25
CA GLU A 15 5.77 -17.94 -10.47
C GLU A 15 6.55 -18.52 -9.28
N THR A 16 7.85 -18.73 -9.43
CA THR A 16 8.74 -19.05 -8.30
C THR A 16 8.75 -17.92 -7.28
N PHE A 17 8.85 -16.65 -7.71
CA PHE A 17 8.80 -15.53 -6.79
C PHE A 17 7.43 -15.39 -6.10
N CYS A 18 6.32 -15.57 -6.82
CA CYS A 18 4.98 -15.56 -6.23
C CYS A 18 4.82 -16.63 -5.14
N ARG A 19 5.39 -17.83 -5.36
CA ARG A 19 5.44 -18.88 -4.33
C ARG A 19 6.29 -18.46 -3.14
N PHE A 20 7.51 -17.97 -3.39
CA PHE A 20 8.41 -17.48 -2.35
C PHE A 20 7.76 -16.38 -1.50
N LEU A 21 7.12 -15.40 -2.14
CA LEU A 21 6.39 -14.33 -1.47
C LEU A 21 5.22 -14.87 -0.62
N GLY A 22 4.49 -15.86 -1.13
CA GLY A 22 3.41 -16.53 -0.39
C GLY A 22 3.89 -17.31 0.83
N GLU A 23 5.12 -17.80 0.81
CA GLU A 23 5.76 -18.55 1.92
C GLU A 23 6.50 -17.62 2.91
N SER A 24 6.65 -16.33 2.58
CA SER A 24 7.46 -15.36 3.33
C SER A 24 6.68 -14.53 4.36
N GLU A 25 5.46 -14.95 4.74
CA GLU A 25 4.60 -14.20 5.69
C GLU A 25 5.32 -13.91 7.02
N GLU A 26 5.87 -14.94 7.67
CA GLU A 26 6.55 -14.78 8.96
C GLU A 26 7.79 -13.90 8.83
N TRP A 27 8.57 -14.06 7.76
CA TRP A 27 9.76 -13.24 7.50
C TRP A 27 9.38 -11.76 7.33
N LEU A 28 8.33 -11.47 6.56
CA LEU A 28 7.85 -10.10 6.36
C LEU A 28 7.32 -9.49 7.66
N MET A 29 6.62 -10.29 8.49
CA MET A 29 6.16 -9.87 9.80
C MET A 29 7.32 -9.52 10.73
N GLU A 30 8.34 -10.38 10.81
CA GLU A 30 9.55 -10.10 11.59
C GLU A 30 10.26 -8.84 11.08
N ARG A 31 10.34 -8.66 9.75
CA ARG A 31 11.01 -7.52 9.13
C ARG A 31 10.32 -6.20 9.45
N ILE A 32 9.00 -6.13 9.30
CA ILE A 32 8.25 -4.90 9.62
C ILE A 32 8.28 -4.61 11.13
N LEU A 33 8.20 -5.64 11.98
CA LEU A 33 8.32 -5.47 13.43
C LEU A 33 9.69 -4.92 13.83
N ALA A 34 10.76 -5.41 13.20
CA ALA A 34 12.10 -4.89 13.43
C ALA A 34 12.21 -3.40 13.09
N TYR A 35 11.62 -2.96 11.97
CA TYR A 35 11.55 -1.53 11.63
C TYR A 35 10.68 -0.75 12.62
N ALA A 36 9.53 -1.29 13.00
CA ALA A 36 8.62 -0.63 13.93
C ALA A 36 9.27 -0.42 15.30
N VAL A 37 10.04 -1.40 15.80
CA VAL A 37 10.82 -1.28 17.04
C VAL A 37 11.94 -0.25 16.87
N LYS A 38 12.72 -0.36 15.79
CA LYS A 38 13.88 0.50 15.54
C LYS A 38 13.51 1.99 15.48
N TYR A 39 12.34 2.30 14.95
CA TYR A 39 11.88 3.67 14.74
C TYR A 39 10.67 4.04 15.62
N ASP A 40 10.49 3.34 16.75
CA ASP A 40 9.52 3.67 17.79
C ASP A 40 8.03 3.64 17.39
N TYR A 41 7.68 3.03 16.25
CA TYR A 41 6.28 2.84 15.85
C TYR A 41 5.52 1.90 16.77
N THR A 42 6.20 0.98 17.48
CA THR A 42 5.55 0.07 18.44
C THR A 42 4.82 0.77 19.59
N LYS A 43 5.07 2.07 19.81
CA LYS A 43 4.33 2.89 20.78
C LYS A 43 2.90 3.20 20.32
N TYR A 44 2.64 3.12 19.01
CA TYR A 44 1.41 3.59 18.36
C TYR A 44 0.66 2.49 17.59
N THR A 45 1.28 1.31 17.42
CA THR A 45 0.73 0.19 16.64
C THR A 45 0.25 -0.96 17.52
N SER A 46 -0.58 -1.84 16.96
CA SER A 46 -1.05 -3.06 17.64
C SER A 46 0.11 -3.92 18.14
N THR A 47 0.00 -4.44 19.36
CA THR A 47 0.89 -5.48 19.90
C THR A 47 0.45 -6.89 19.48
N LEU A 48 -0.72 -7.02 18.84
CA LEU A 48 -1.28 -8.30 18.43
C LEU A 48 -0.64 -8.76 17.12
N LYS A 49 0.07 -9.90 17.17
CA LYS A 49 0.66 -10.56 16.00
C LYS A 49 -0.32 -10.71 14.83
N GLU A 50 -1.59 -10.99 15.13
CA GLU A 50 -2.64 -11.17 14.11
C GLU A 50 -2.94 -9.91 13.30
N ALA A 51 -2.81 -8.71 13.90
CA ALA A 51 -3.01 -7.46 13.17
C ALA A 51 -1.94 -7.28 12.08
N TRP A 52 -0.68 -7.58 12.41
CA TRP A 52 0.44 -7.52 11.47
C TRP A 52 0.29 -8.56 10.36
N ARG A 53 -0.14 -9.77 10.70
CA ARG A 53 -0.45 -10.83 9.73
C ARG A 53 -1.49 -10.38 8.70
N MET A 54 -2.61 -9.83 9.16
CA MET A 54 -3.66 -9.32 8.28
C MET A 54 -3.14 -8.23 7.33
N SER A 55 -2.27 -7.33 7.81
CA SER A 55 -1.63 -6.32 6.96
C SER A 55 -0.72 -6.94 5.90
N ILE A 56 0.09 -7.95 6.26
CA ILE A 56 0.95 -8.66 5.31
C ILE A 56 0.10 -9.39 4.26
N GLN A 57 -0.96 -10.10 4.65
CA GLN A 57 -1.86 -10.76 3.70
C GLN A 57 -2.56 -9.75 2.77
N GLY A 58 -2.99 -8.62 3.32
CA GLY A 58 -3.62 -7.53 2.57
C GLY A 58 -2.72 -6.89 1.51
N LEU A 59 -1.39 -6.98 1.67
CA LEU A 59 -0.40 -6.48 0.72
C LEU A 59 0.15 -7.58 -0.21
N SER A 60 0.46 -8.75 0.33
CA SER A 60 1.03 -9.87 -0.42
C SER A 60 0.04 -10.45 -1.43
N ASN A 61 -1.23 -10.61 -1.07
CA ASN A 61 -2.21 -11.22 -1.98
C ASN A 61 -2.44 -10.39 -3.25
N PRO A 62 -2.67 -9.06 -3.17
CA PRO A 62 -2.79 -8.24 -4.37
C PRO A 62 -1.48 -8.14 -5.16
N LEU A 63 -0.32 -8.15 -4.50
CA LEU A 63 0.97 -8.14 -5.19
C LEU A 63 1.20 -9.43 -6.00
N ILE A 64 0.96 -10.60 -5.38
CA ILE A 64 1.03 -11.90 -6.07
C ILE A 64 0.07 -11.94 -7.25
N HIS A 65 -1.16 -11.46 -7.05
CA HIS A 65 -2.14 -11.39 -8.13
C HIS A 65 -1.65 -10.48 -9.27
N ALA A 66 -1.18 -9.26 -8.97
CA ALA A 66 -0.67 -8.34 -9.97
C ALA A 66 0.51 -8.90 -10.78
N ILE A 67 1.46 -9.57 -10.13
CA ILE A 67 2.63 -10.19 -10.79
C ILE A 67 2.20 -11.33 -11.74
N ARG A 68 1.15 -12.08 -11.37
CA ARG A 68 0.63 -13.20 -12.16
C ARG A 68 -0.17 -12.73 -13.38
N GLU A 69 -0.98 -11.69 -13.23
CA GLU A 69 -1.86 -11.19 -14.29
C GLU A 69 -1.11 -10.48 -15.41
N THR A 70 0.01 -9.80 -15.12
CA THR A 70 0.73 -9.01 -16.13
C THR A 70 2.25 -9.06 -16.00
N GLU A 71 2.93 -9.03 -17.15
CA GLU A 71 4.38 -8.78 -17.25
C GLU A 71 4.71 -7.29 -17.22
N GLU A 72 3.71 -6.45 -17.47
CA GLU A 72 3.89 -5.01 -17.49
C GLU A 72 3.93 -4.49 -16.06
N ILE A 73 4.98 -3.72 -15.79
CA ILE A 73 5.12 -3.02 -14.53
C ILE A 73 3.97 -2.02 -14.44
N PRO A 74 3.28 -1.94 -13.29
CA PRO A 74 2.17 -1.01 -13.12
C PRO A 74 2.69 0.43 -13.06
N GLU A 75 2.95 1.01 -14.23
CA GLU A 75 3.51 2.36 -14.37
C GLU A 75 2.59 3.43 -13.78
N LEU A 76 3.19 4.56 -13.41
CA LEU A 76 2.48 5.71 -12.85
C LEU A 76 2.11 6.67 -13.98
N GLY A 77 0.82 6.94 -14.15
CA GLY A 77 0.29 7.87 -15.14
C GLY A 77 -0.52 8.98 -14.48
N ALA A 78 -0.45 10.19 -15.02
CA ALA A 78 -1.22 11.34 -14.52
C ALA A 78 -2.73 11.16 -14.72
N ASP A 79 -3.13 10.47 -15.79
CA ASP A 79 -4.53 10.24 -16.15
C ASP A 79 -5.11 8.94 -15.56
N LEU A 80 -4.33 8.19 -14.78
CA LEU A 80 -4.81 6.97 -14.14
C LEU A 80 -5.76 7.32 -13.01
N ASN A 81 -6.91 6.63 -12.98
CA ASN A 81 -7.87 6.75 -11.89
C ASN A 81 -7.52 5.78 -10.76
N TYR A 82 -6.66 6.23 -9.84
CA TYR A 82 -6.22 5.46 -8.68
C TYR A 82 -7.36 5.13 -7.70
N GLN A 83 -8.50 5.83 -7.73
CA GLN A 83 -9.64 5.54 -6.86
C GLN A 83 -10.38 4.25 -7.25
N ASN A 84 -10.26 3.82 -8.51
CA ASN A 84 -10.85 2.60 -9.04
C ASN A 84 -9.78 1.54 -9.39
N ASP A 85 -8.55 1.76 -8.94
CA ASP A 85 -7.43 0.88 -9.19
C ASP A 85 -7.46 -0.31 -8.22
N PRO A 86 -7.55 -1.57 -8.72
CA PRO A 86 -7.55 -2.76 -7.87
C PRO A 86 -6.32 -2.87 -6.97
N ILE A 87 -5.16 -2.36 -7.40
CA ILE A 87 -3.95 -2.33 -6.58
C ILE A 87 -4.15 -1.37 -5.40
N ALA A 88 -4.74 -0.21 -5.65
CA ALA A 88 -4.91 0.83 -4.64
C ALA A 88 -6.07 0.57 -3.67
N ALA A 89 -7.00 -0.33 -4.00
CA ALA A 89 -8.20 -0.62 -3.22
C ALA A 89 -7.89 -0.94 -1.73
N PHE A 90 -6.82 -1.70 -1.47
CA PHE A 90 -6.38 -1.98 -0.09
C PHE A 90 -5.95 -0.70 0.65
N GLY A 91 -5.16 0.16 0.00
CA GLY A 91 -4.71 1.44 0.59
C GLY A 91 -5.87 2.38 0.90
N ILE A 92 -6.87 2.44 0.02
CA ILE A 92 -8.09 3.26 0.20
C ILE A 92 -8.87 2.79 1.42
N GLU A 93 -9.05 1.48 1.58
CA GLU A 93 -9.79 0.93 2.72
C GLU A 93 -9.03 1.11 4.04
N GLU A 94 -7.70 0.93 4.05
CA GLU A 94 -6.90 1.18 5.24
C GLU A 94 -6.85 2.69 5.59
N ALA A 95 -6.85 3.59 4.60
CA ALA A 95 -6.99 5.03 4.83
C ALA A 95 -8.25 5.35 5.64
N ARG A 96 -9.40 4.82 5.19
CA ARG A 96 -10.70 4.99 5.86
C ARG A 96 -10.67 4.51 7.30
N LYS A 97 -10.19 3.28 7.52
CA LYS A 97 -10.14 2.67 8.87
C LYS A 97 -9.23 3.43 9.82
N HIS A 98 -8.03 3.81 9.37
CA HIS A 98 -7.05 4.48 10.23
C HIS A 98 -7.49 5.90 10.58
N ARG A 99 -8.03 6.64 9.59
CA ARG A 99 -8.62 7.96 9.84
C ARG A 99 -9.79 7.90 10.83
N ALA A 100 -10.69 6.92 10.68
CA ALA A 100 -11.81 6.73 11.60
C ALA A 100 -11.38 6.45 13.05
N ARG A 101 -10.12 6.02 13.26
CA ARG A 101 -9.50 5.79 14.58
C ARG A 101 -8.70 7.00 15.09
N GLY A 102 -8.71 8.12 14.36
CA GLY A 102 -7.97 9.34 14.72
C GLY A 102 -6.45 9.20 14.55
N ILE A 103 -5.99 8.31 13.67
CA ILE A 103 -4.57 8.16 13.37
C ILE A 103 -4.17 9.24 12.36
N GLU A 104 -3.10 9.96 12.64
CA GLU A 104 -2.56 10.97 11.73
C GLU A 104 -1.94 10.34 10.48
N ILE A 105 -2.10 11.04 9.35
CA ILE A 105 -1.69 10.55 8.03
C ILE A 105 -0.17 10.30 7.95
N ASP A 106 0.63 11.16 8.59
CA ASP A 106 2.08 11.11 8.60
C ASP A 106 2.62 9.90 9.37
N MET A 107 2.00 9.58 10.51
CA MET A 107 2.30 8.37 11.28
C MET A 107 2.08 7.13 10.42
N PHE A 108 0.87 7.02 9.85
CA PHE A 108 0.51 5.84 9.06
C PHE A 108 1.39 5.70 7.82
N LEU A 109 1.60 6.79 7.06
CA LEU A 109 2.49 6.80 5.90
C LEU A 109 3.92 6.44 6.26
N GLY A 110 4.44 6.94 7.38
CA GLY A 110 5.78 6.62 7.86
C GLY A 110 5.97 5.12 8.08
N LEU A 111 5.01 4.45 8.74
CA LEU A 111 5.04 2.99 8.89
C LEU A 111 4.85 2.27 7.55
N PHE A 112 3.97 2.79 6.69
CA PHE A 112 3.74 2.24 5.35
C PHE A 112 5.01 2.21 4.50
N LYS A 113 5.91 3.21 4.63
CA LYS A 113 7.23 3.17 3.99
C LYS A 113 8.08 1.99 4.46
N TYR A 114 7.98 1.57 5.72
CA TYR A 114 8.68 0.38 6.20
C TYR A 114 8.03 -0.91 5.73
N TYR A 115 6.73 -0.94 5.46
CA TYR A 115 6.13 -2.06 4.72
C TYR A 115 6.75 -2.15 3.32
N LYS A 116 6.76 -1.06 2.54
CA LYS A 116 7.43 -1.02 1.23
C LYS A 116 8.88 -1.52 1.32
N GLN A 117 9.65 -1.00 2.27
CA GLN A 117 11.04 -1.40 2.47
C GLN A 117 11.19 -2.89 2.83
N SER A 118 10.30 -3.44 3.66
CA SER A 118 10.34 -4.86 4.03
C SER A 118 10.15 -5.77 2.81
N TYR A 119 9.27 -5.41 1.88
CA TYR A 119 9.09 -6.17 0.64
C TYR A 119 10.28 -6.03 -0.31
N LEU A 120 10.89 -4.84 -0.39
CA LEU A 120 12.11 -4.66 -1.19
C LEU A 120 13.27 -5.46 -0.60
N ASP A 121 13.41 -5.48 0.72
CA ASP A 121 14.40 -6.31 1.40
C ASP A 121 14.17 -7.80 1.11
N LEU A 122 12.90 -8.26 1.06
CA LEU A 122 12.58 -9.64 0.68
C LEU A 122 13.02 -9.96 -0.75
N VAL A 123 12.77 -9.05 -1.70
CA VAL A 123 13.21 -9.21 -3.11
C VAL A 123 14.73 -9.38 -3.20
N GLU A 124 15.51 -8.66 -2.40
CA GLU A 124 16.96 -8.80 -2.37
C GLU A 124 17.43 -10.19 -1.89
N THR A 125 16.62 -10.86 -1.06
CA THR A 125 16.93 -12.23 -0.59
C THR A 125 16.55 -13.32 -1.59
N ALA A 126 15.84 -12.99 -2.67
CA ALA A 126 15.37 -13.97 -3.64
C ALA A 126 16.55 -14.57 -4.43
N ASP A 127 16.60 -15.90 -4.48
CA ASP A 127 17.53 -16.66 -5.32
C ASP A 127 17.05 -16.64 -6.78
N CYS A 128 17.44 -15.57 -7.49
CA CYS A 128 17.10 -15.35 -8.89
C CYS A 128 18.21 -14.57 -9.59
N LYS A 129 18.11 -14.50 -10.92
CA LYS A 129 19.01 -13.69 -11.73
C LYS A 129 18.82 -12.20 -11.42
N GLU A 130 19.88 -11.44 -11.61
CA GLU A 130 19.90 -10.01 -11.32
C GLU A 130 18.84 -9.24 -12.12
N GLU A 131 18.61 -9.59 -13.39
CA GLU A 131 17.59 -8.95 -14.23
C GLU A 131 16.17 -9.17 -13.68
N ILE A 132 15.91 -10.37 -13.13
CA ILE A 132 14.64 -10.70 -12.50
C ILE A 132 14.49 -9.97 -11.17
N ARG A 133 15.55 -9.92 -10.36
CA ARG A 133 15.57 -9.15 -9.12
C ARG A 133 15.24 -7.68 -9.38
N GLN A 134 15.87 -7.07 -10.39
CA GLN A 134 15.61 -5.69 -10.79
C GLN A 134 14.16 -5.49 -11.25
N TYR A 135 13.64 -6.38 -12.10
CA TYR A 135 12.24 -6.37 -12.51
C TYR A 135 11.28 -6.42 -11.31
N LEU A 136 11.47 -7.38 -10.40
CA LEU A 136 10.63 -7.55 -9.22
C LEU A 136 10.74 -6.34 -8.28
N SER A 137 11.95 -5.83 -8.08
CA SER A 137 12.21 -4.64 -7.27
C SER A 137 11.48 -3.42 -7.85
N HIS A 138 11.50 -3.23 -9.17
CA HIS A 138 10.77 -2.15 -9.84
C HIS A 138 9.24 -2.34 -9.74
N PHE A 139 8.75 -3.56 -10.01
CA PHE A 139 7.34 -3.91 -9.86
C PHE A 139 6.82 -3.65 -8.45
N THR A 140 7.54 -4.13 -7.43
CA THR A 140 7.20 -3.90 -6.02
C THR A 140 7.18 -2.42 -5.68
N ARG A 141 8.16 -1.62 -6.14
CA ARG A 141 8.14 -0.17 -5.89
C ARG A 141 6.86 0.47 -6.42
N HIS A 142 6.55 0.24 -7.69
CA HIS A 142 5.40 0.81 -8.37
C HIS A 142 4.07 0.32 -7.77
N PHE A 143 3.99 -0.95 -7.39
CA PHE A 143 2.83 -1.49 -6.66
C PHE A 143 2.56 -0.69 -5.38
N PHE A 144 3.59 -0.49 -4.53
CA PHE A 144 3.45 0.30 -3.31
C PHE A 144 3.15 1.78 -3.59
N ASP A 145 3.72 2.36 -4.65
CA ASP A 145 3.47 3.75 -5.03
C ASP A 145 2.01 3.97 -5.47
N ARG A 146 1.41 3.02 -6.19
CA ARG A 146 -0.03 3.08 -6.55
C ARG A 146 -0.94 2.99 -5.33
N ILE A 147 -0.62 2.11 -4.38
CA ILE A 147 -1.34 2.03 -3.10
C ILE A 147 -1.26 3.37 -2.36
N GLU A 148 -0.06 3.95 -2.27
CA GLU A 148 0.15 5.22 -1.58
C GLU A 148 -0.63 6.36 -2.24
N ILE A 149 -0.65 6.44 -3.57
CA ILE A 149 -1.40 7.48 -4.30
C ILE A 149 -2.90 7.35 -4.00
N GLY A 150 -3.48 6.15 -4.11
CA GLY A 150 -4.90 5.96 -3.79
C GLY A 150 -5.23 6.24 -2.32
N PHE A 151 -4.35 5.83 -1.42
CA PHE A 151 -4.43 6.17 0.01
C PHE A 151 -4.46 7.69 0.23
N VAL A 152 -3.51 8.45 -0.32
CA VAL A 152 -3.42 9.91 -0.12
C VAL A 152 -4.62 10.62 -0.75
N ALA A 153 -5.02 10.19 -1.95
CA ALA A 153 -6.17 10.73 -2.65
C ALA A 153 -7.46 10.56 -1.83
N GLU A 154 -7.69 9.37 -1.25
CA GLU A 154 -8.83 9.11 -0.37
C GLU A 154 -8.79 9.97 0.90
N TRP A 155 -7.61 10.08 1.52
CA TRP A 155 -7.46 10.85 2.75
C TRP A 155 -7.76 12.35 2.54
N VAL A 156 -7.24 12.93 1.46
CA VAL A 156 -7.48 14.33 1.11
C VAL A 156 -8.94 14.58 0.76
N LYS A 157 -9.59 13.64 0.05
CA LYS A 157 -11.00 13.76 -0.32
C LYS A 157 -11.91 13.91 0.90
N GLN A 158 -11.72 13.08 1.92
CA GLN A 158 -12.55 13.13 3.13
C GLN A 158 -12.30 14.39 3.96
N SER A 159 -11.08 14.93 3.99
CA SER A 159 -10.81 16.22 4.64
C SER A 159 -11.61 17.35 3.99
N LYS A 160 -11.70 17.38 2.66
CA LYS A 160 -12.48 18.40 1.94
C LYS A 160 -13.99 18.29 2.19
N GLU A 161 -14.51 17.06 2.25
CA GLU A 161 -15.92 16.82 2.56
C GLU A 161 -16.26 17.30 3.97
N GLN A 162 -15.38 17.04 4.94
CA GLN A 162 -15.55 17.47 6.33
C GLN A 162 -15.46 19.01 6.49
N GLU A 163 -14.48 19.66 5.86
CA GLU A 163 -14.40 21.12 5.82
C GLU A 163 -15.68 21.75 5.22
N THR A 164 -16.22 21.12 4.18
CA THR A 164 -17.45 21.59 3.53
C THR A 164 -18.65 21.48 4.46
N ASP A 165 -18.76 20.39 5.22
CA ASP A 165 -19.86 20.19 6.17
C ASP A 165 -19.74 21.08 7.41
N ASP A 166 -18.52 21.33 7.89
CA ASP A 166 -18.23 22.28 8.95
C ASP A 166 -18.64 23.71 8.53
N LEU A 167 -18.26 24.14 7.31
CA LEU A 167 -18.69 25.42 6.75
C LEU A 167 -20.21 25.53 6.64
N LYS A 168 -20.90 24.48 6.18
CA LYS A 168 -22.37 24.46 6.13
C LYS A 168 -22.98 24.55 7.54
N SER A 169 -22.38 23.91 8.54
CA SER A 169 -22.86 23.94 9.92
C SER A 169 -22.74 25.34 10.53
N GLN A 170 -21.60 26.01 10.34
CA GLN A 170 -21.36 27.38 10.79
C GLN A 170 -22.31 28.36 10.11
N ASN A 171 -22.52 28.22 8.79
CA ASN A 171 -23.49 29.05 8.07
C ASN A 171 -24.92 28.89 8.59
N ARG A 172 -25.34 27.66 8.95
CA ARG A 172 -26.65 27.43 9.59
C ARG A 172 -26.74 28.09 10.97
N HIS A 173 -25.68 28.02 11.77
CA HIS A 173 -25.62 28.70 13.07
C HIS A 173 -25.76 30.21 12.93
N LEU A 174 -24.97 30.84 12.06
CA LEU A 174 -25.02 32.28 11.81
C LEU A 174 -26.36 32.75 11.25
N ALA A 175 -26.99 31.95 10.38
CA ALA A 175 -28.33 32.26 9.85
C ALA A 175 -29.41 32.18 10.93
N ASN A 176 -29.32 31.21 11.84
CA ASN A 176 -30.26 31.06 12.95
C ASN A 176 -30.10 32.16 14.02
N GLU A 177 -28.88 32.67 14.23
CA GLU A 177 -28.64 33.83 15.08
C GLU A 177 -29.22 35.12 14.50
N LYS A 178 -29.12 35.31 13.18
CA LYS A 178 -29.70 36.47 12.49
C LYS A 178 -31.24 36.49 12.52
N ASN A 179 -31.89 35.33 12.55
CA ASN A 179 -33.35 35.22 12.60
C ASN A 179 -33.95 35.35 14.01
N ARG A 180 -33.12 35.55 15.05
CA ARG A 180 -33.55 35.72 16.45
C ARG A 180 -33.47 37.16 16.96
N ASN A 181 -33.08 38.11 16.10
CA ASN A 181 -33.09 39.56 16.36
C ASN A 181 -34.12 40.25 15.46
#